data_AF-A0A9P1E9U2-F1
#
_entry.id   AF-A0A9P1E9U2-F1
#
_cell.length_a   1.000
_cell.length_b   1.000
_cell.length_c   1.000
_cell.angle_alpha   90.00
_cell.angle_beta   90.00
_cell.angle_gamma   90.00
#
_symmetry.space_group_name_H-M   'P 1'
#
loop_
_entity.id
_entity.type
_entity.pdbx_description
1 polymer ?
#
loop_
_entity_poly.entity_id
_entity_poly.type
_entity_poly.pdbx_seq_one_letter_code
_entity_poly.pdbx_strand_id
1 'polypeptide(L)'
;MQRPCISSNNPWMMLCFHALQQLLQQKKHGKYLINQEYVGDKKVITIRLQSLSREFENLLMKQKESVPDYISRVTGLVQEMSTLGEQLKSSQIVEKILRSLTKKYEHVVAAIKESKDLETYTFEELKGSLQVGL
;
A
#
# COMPACT_ATOMS: atom_id res chain seq x y z
N MET A 1 32.37 39.61 -29.14
CA MET A 1 31.04 39.01 -28.95
C MET A 1 30.67 39.10 -27.48
N GLN A 2 29.94 40.15 -27.10
CA GLN A 2 29.49 40.37 -25.73
C GLN A 2 28.16 39.62 -25.52
N ARG A 3 28.03 38.91 -24.39
CA ARG A 3 26.76 38.35 -23.94
C ARG A 3 25.80 39.53 -23.67
N PRO A 4 24.50 39.44 -24.01
CA PRO A 4 23.57 40.49 -23.64
C PRO A 4 23.36 40.44 -22.13
N CYS A 5 23.74 41.52 -21.45
CA CYS A 5 23.36 41.78 -20.07
C CYS A 5 21.84 41.97 -20.02
N ILE A 6 21.09 41.00 -19.50
CA ILE A 6 19.69 41.21 -19.15
C ILE A 6 19.68 41.98 -17.82
N SER A 7 19.91 43.29 -17.88
CA SER A 7 19.62 44.19 -16.77
C SER A 7 18.11 44.45 -16.72
N SER A 8 17.35 43.40 -16.43
CA SER A 8 15.92 43.52 -16.19
C SER A 8 15.70 43.93 -14.74
N ASN A 9 15.99 45.20 -14.42
CA ASN A 9 15.54 45.81 -13.17
C ASN A 9 14.06 46.19 -13.32
N ASN A 10 13.24 45.19 -13.66
CA ASN A 10 11.83 45.34 -13.90
C ASN A 10 11.14 45.10 -12.56
N PRO A 11 10.58 46.13 -11.91
CA PRO A 11 10.03 46.03 -10.55
C PRO A 11 9.01 44.90 -10.44
N TRP A 12 8.28 44.65 -11.52
CA TRP A 12 7.30 43.57 -11.67
C TRP A 12 7.93 42.18 -11.59
N MET A 13 9.12 41.96 -12.16
CA MET A 13 9.83 40.68 -12.02
C MET A 13 10.32 40.45 -10.59
N MET A 14 10.82 41.50 -9.93
CA MET A 14 11.24 41.40 -8.52
C MET A 14 10.05 41.17 -7.60
N LEU A 15 8.91 41.82 -7.86
CA LEU A 15 7.66 41.57 -7.13
C LEU A 15 7.14 40.16 -7.39
N CYS A 16 7.18 39.68 -8.64
CA CYS A 16 6.82 38.30 -8.96
C CYS A 16 7.75 37.29 -8.30
N PHE A 17 9.07 37.54 -8.27
CA PHE A 17 10.03 36.65 -7.63
C PHE A 17 9.83 36.60 -6.11
N HIS A 18 9.63 37.76 -5.47
CA HIS A 18 9.30 37.82 -4.04
C HIS A 18 7.94 37.20 -3.74
N ALA A 19 6.92 37.39 -4.60
CA ALA A 19 5.61 36.75 -4.45
C ALA A 19 5.69 35.23 -4.62
N LEU A 20 6.45 34.73 -5.61
CA LEU A 20 6.71 33.30 -5.78
C LEU A 20 7.47 32.72 -4.58
N GLN A 21 8.47 33.44 -4.07
CA GLN A 21 9.22 33.04 -2.90
C GLN A 21 8.31 33.02 -1.66
N GLN A 22 7.45 34.02 -1.47
CA GLN A 22 6.46 34.07 -0.40
C GLN A 22 5.46 32.90 -0.51
N LEU A 23 4.92 32.63 -1.70
CA LEU A 23 3.98 31.53 -1.95
C LEU A 23 4.64 30.15 -1.73
N LEU A 24 5.91 29.99 -2.09
CA LEU A 24 6.67 28.78 -1.80
C LEU A 24 6.93 28.60 -0.30
N GLN A 25 7.18 29.68 0.43
CA GLN A 25 7.30 29.64 1.89
C GLN A 25 5.95 29.31 2.56
N GLN A 26 4.84 29.88 2.09
CA GLN A 26 3.49 29.58 2.59
C GLN A 26 3.10 28.12 2.35
N LYS A 27 3.39 27.55 1.18
CA LYS A 27 3.16 26.11 0.90
C LYS A 27 4.02 25.20 1.78
N LYS A 28 5.26 25.61 2.06
CA LYS A 28 6.17 24.90 2.98
C LYS A 28 5.63 24.95 4.41
N HIS A 29 5.33 26.13 4.95
CA HIS A 29 4.75 26.30 6.28
C HIS A 29 3.42 25.55 6.45
N GLY A 30 2.52 25.60 5.47
CA GLY A 30 1.27 24.82 5.50
C GLY A 30 1.50 23.31 5.61
N LYS A 31 2.53 22.77 4.92
CA LYS A 31 2.90 21.36 5.01
C LYS A 31 3.44 21.00 6.41
N TYR A 32 4.16 21.89 7.09
CA TYR A 32 4.70 21.63 8.43
C TYR A 32 3.65 21.77 9.54
N LEU A 33 2.70 22.69 9.39
CA LEU A 33 1.62 22.91 10.36
C LEU A 33 0.62 21.74 10.38
N ILE A 34 0.24 21.20 9.21
CA ILE A 34 -0.57 19.96 9.13
C ILE A 34 0.14 18.78 9.78
N ASN A 35 1.49 18.77 9.79
CA ASN A 35 2.26 17.70 10.40
C ASN A 35 2.35 17.81 11.92
N GLN A 36 2.19 18.99 12.53
CA GLN A 36 2.37 19.17 13.98
C GLN A 36 1.11 18.91 14.81
N GLU A 37 -0.09 19.10 14.26
CA GLU A 37 -1.36 18.75 14.96
C GLU A 37 -1.74 17.26 14.77
N TYR A 38 -1.19 16.57 13.77
CA TYR A 38 -1.47 15.16 13.43
C TYR A 38 -0.36 14.15 13.84
N VAL A 39 0.58 14.54 14.70
CA VAL A 39 1.71 13.65 15.08
C VAL A 39 1.23 12.45 15.89
N GLY A 40 0.18 12.61 16.69
CA GLY A 40 -0.44 11.52 17.47
C GLY A 40 -1.00 10.43 16.56
N ASP A 41 -1.90 10.82 15.65
CA ASP A 41 -2.55 9.90 14.72
C ASP A 41 -1.57 9.26 13.74
N LYS A 42 -0.58 9.99 13.23
CA LYS A 42 0.43 9.41 12.32
C LYS A 42 1.29 8.37 13.01
N LYS A 43 1.71 8.59 14.26
CA LYS A 43 2.44 7.60 15.04
C LYS A 43 1.58 6.37 15.34
N VAL A 44 0.31 6.58 15.72
CA VAL A 44 -0.64 5.49 15.98
C VAL A 44 -0.91 4.66 14.72
N ILE A 45 -1.15 5.31 13.58
CA ILE A 45 -1.33 4.65 12.27
C ILE A 45 -0.07 3.86 11.91
N THR A 46 1.12 4.45 12.09
CA THR A 46 2.40 3.76 11.79
C THR A 46 2.59 2.52 12.66
N ILE A 47 2.35 2.61 13.97
CA ILE A 47 2.46 1.47 14.88
C ILE A 47 1.44 0.38 14.51
N ARG A 48 0.21 0.79 14.14
CA ARG A 48 -0.84 -0.15 13.73
C ARG A 48 -0.49 -0.86 12.42
N LEU A 49 -0.04 -0.13 11.41
CA LEU A 49 0.43 -0.69 10.14
C LEU A 49 1.60 -1.66 10.35
N GLN A 50 2.56 -1.32 11.23
CA GLN A 50 3.66 -2.23 11.58
C GLN A 50 3.15 -3.52 12.23
N SER A 51 2.12 -3.43 13.08
CA SER A 51 1.51 -4.59 13.72
C SER A 51 0.78 -5.47 12.70
N LEU A 52 0.00 -4.85 11.81
CA LEU A 52 -0.72 -5.53 10.74
C LEU A 52 0.22 -6.17 9.72
N SER A 53 1.31 -5.49 9.35
CA SER A 53 2.36 -6.04 8.49
C SER A 53 2.94 -7.32 9.08
N ARG A 54 3.25 -7.32 10.39
CA ARG A 54 3.72 -8.53 11.08
C ARG A 54 2.66 -9.61 11.13
N GLU A 55 1.40 -9.26 11.33
CA GLU A 55 0.30 -10.22 11.30
C GLU A 55 0.15 -10.85 9.91
N PHE A 56 0.24 -10.05 8.85
CA PHE A 56 0.23 -10.51 7.46
C PHE A 56 1.43 -11.41 7.15
N GLU A 57 2.64 -11.02 7.56
CA GLU A 57 3.86 -11.82 7.39
C GLU A 57 3.76 -13.17 8.10
N ASN A 58 3.20 -13.21 9.30
CA ASN A 58 3.02 -14.44 10.09
C ASN A 58 1.70 -15.17 9.82
N LEU A 59 0.88 -14.67 8.89
CA LEU A 59 -0.43 -15.25 8.58
C LEU A 59 -0.24 -16.68 8.05
N LEU A 60 -0.88 -17.62 8.75
CA LEU A 60 -0.94 -19.04 8.43
C LEU A 60 -2.37 -19.54 8.59
N MET A 61 -2.76 -20.49 7.74
CA MET A 61 -4.02 -21.20 7.89
C MET A 61 -3.91 -22.19 9.06
N LYS A 62 -4.92 -22.20 9.95
CA LYS A 62 -4.93 -23.10 11.11
C LYS A 62 -5.40 -24.50 10.70
N GLN A 63 -4.99 -25.53 11.44
CA GLN A 63 -5.28 -26.93 11.08
C GLN A 63 -6.77 -27.29 11.03
N LYS A 64 -7.61 -26.63 11.84
CA LYS A 64 -9.06 -26.87 11.92
C LYS A 64 -9.89 -25.75 11.30
N GLU A 65 -9.24 -24.80 10.65
CA GLU A 65 -9.91 -23.68 10.02
C GLU A 65 -10.40 -24.07 8.63
N SER A 66 -11.58 -23.60 8.24
CA SER A 66 -12.09 -23.77 6.89
C SER A 66 -11.45 -22.76 5.93
N VAL A 67 -11.41 -23.07 4.63
CA VAL A 67 -10.88 -22.12 3.64
C VAL A 67 -11.69 -20.82 3.59
N PRO A 68 -13.04 -20.83 3.61
CA PRO A 68 -13.82 -19.60 3.70
C PRO A 68 -13.50 -18.74 4.92
N ASP A 69 -13.31 -19.36 6.10
CA ASP A 69 -12.91 -18.63 7.32
C ASP A 69 -11.52 -18.01 7.15
N TYR A 70 -10.58 -18.79 6.60
CA TYR A 70 -9.22 -18.32 6.34
C TYR A 70 -9.21 -17.11 5.38
N ILE A 71 -9.91 -17.21 4.25
CA ILE A 71 -10.04 -16.13 3.26
C ILE A 71 -10.70 -14.90 3.86
N SER A 72 -11.70 -15.07 4.73
CA SER A 72 -12.36 -13.97 5.43
C SER A 72 -11.39 -13.22 6.34
N ARG A 73 -10.52 -13.93 7.08
CA ARG A 73 -9.46 -13.30 7.88
C ARG A 73 -8.47 -12.53 7.01
N VAL A 74 -8.02 -13.10 5.90
CA VAL A 74 -7.07 -12.42 5.00
C VAL A 74 -7.71 -11.15 4.44
N THR A 75 -8.96 -11.23 4.02
CA THR A 75 -9.71 -10.08 3.47
C THR A 75 -9.85 -8.97 4.51
N GLY A 76 -10.19 -9.31 5.76
CA GLY A 76 -10.28 -8.34 6.85
C GLY A 76 -8.95 -7.64 7.12
N LEU A 77 -7.84 -8.39 7.13
CA LEU A 77 -6.50 -7.86 7.37
C LEU A 77 -6.07 -6.90 6.23
N VAL A 78 -6.22 -7.33 4.97
CA VAL A 78 -5.90 -6.49 3.80
C VAL A 78 -6.76 -5.22 3.79
N GLN A 79 -8.04 -5.34 4.14
CA GLN A 79 -8.94 -4.18 4.21
C GLN A 79 -8.49 -3.20 5.30
N GLU A 80 -8.09 -3.69 6.48
CA GLU A 80 -7.59 -2.84 7.56
C GLU A 80 -6.27 -2.13 7.19
N MET A 81 -5.35 -2.82 6.51
CA MET A 81 -4.15 -2.18 5.98
C MET A 81 -4.50 -1.10 4.95
N SER A 82 -5.47 -1.37 4.08
CA SER A 82 -5.96 -0.42 3.08
C SER A 82 -6.62 0.81 3.70
N THR A 83 -7.39 0.68 4.78
CA THR A 83 -8.01 1.85 5.44
C THR A 83 -6.98 2.75 6.11
N LEU A 84 -5.84 2.18 6.51
CA LEU A 84 -4.70 2.91 7.08
C LEU A 84 -3.73 3.47 6.02
N GLY A 85 -4.03 3.26 4.73
CA GLY A 85 -3.30 3.84 3.60
C GLY A 85 -2.23 2.93 2.98
N GLU A 86 -2.14 1.67 3.38
CA GLU A 86 -1.23 0.70 2.77
C GLU A 86 -1.95 -0.12 1.69
N GLN A 87 -1.43 -0.09 0.46
CA GLN A 87 -1.98 -0.87 -0.65
C GLN A 87 -1.07 -2.04 -0.99
N LEU A 88 -1.57 -3.25 -0.73
CA LEU A 88 -0.92 -4.48 -1.13
C LEU A 88 -1.28 -4.83 -2.58
N LYS A 89 -0.29 -5.25 -3.37
CA LYS A 89 -0.54 -5.76 -4.72
C LYS A 89 -1.30 -7.08 -4.64
N SER A 90 -2.14 -7.34 -5.63
CA SER A 90 -2.86 -8.62 -5.73
C SER A 90 -1.91 -9.82 -5.74
N SER A 91 -0.81 -9.75 -6.50
CA SER A 91 0.21 -10.81 -6.53
C SER A 91 0.82 -11.10 -5.16
N GLN A 92 1.10 -10.06 -4.36
CA GLN A 92 1.61 -10.23 -2.97
C GLN A 92 0.61 -10.97 -2.08
N ILE A 93 -0.68 -10.65 -2.19
CA ILE A 93 -1.75 -11.31 -1.43
C ILE A 93 -1.90 -12.77 -1.89
N VAL A 94 -1.94 -13.01 -3.20
CA VAL A 94 -2.06 -14.33 -3.80
C VAL A 94 -0.91 -15.24 -3.38
N GLU A 95 0.33 -14.79 -3.56
CA GLU A 95 1.51 -15.55 -3.12
C GLU A 95 1.52 -15.81 -1.62
N LYS A 96 1.06 -14.83 -0.84
CA LYS A 96 1.00 -14.98 0.61
C LYS A 96 0.02 -16.09 1.00
N ILE A 97 -1.17 -16.11 0.40
CA ILE A 97 -2.20 -17.14 0.62
C ILE A 97 -1.68 -18.52 0.18
N LEU A 98 -1.12 -18.64 -1.02
CA LEU A 98 -0.65 -19.94 -1.52
C LEU A 98 0.48 -20.53 -0.66
N ARG A 99 1.30 -19.69 -0.01
CA ARG A 99 2.36 -20.13 0.92
C ARG A 99 1.86 -20.46 2.33
N SER A 100 0.71 -19.94 2.73
CA SER A 100 0.18 -20.05 4.10
C SER A 100 -0.87 -21.14 4.26
N LEU A 101 -1.40 -21.68 3.17
CA LEU A 101 -2.30 -22.84 3.18
C LEU A 101 -1.63 -24.08 3.78
N THR A 102 -2.41 -24.90 4.47
CA THR A 102 -1.90 -26.15 5.05
C THR A 102 -1.59 -27.19 3.98
N LYS A 103 -0.76 -28.19 4.31
CA LYS A 103 -0.38 -29.29 3.40
C LYS A 103 -1.56 -30.05 2.80
N LYS A 104 -2.73 -30.04 3.45
CA LYS A 104 -3.96 -30.64 2.91
C LYS A 104 -4.31 -30.08 1.52
N TYR A 105 -3.96 -28.83 1.24
CA TYR A 105 -4.29 -28.11 0.02
C TYR A 105 -3.12 -28.03 -0.98
N GLU A 106 -2.04 -28.78 -0.74
CA GLU A 106 -0.83 -28.74 -1.58
C GLU A 106 -1.12 -29.09 -3.05
N HIS A 107 -2.01 -30.05 -3.30
CA HIS A 107 -2.46 -30.41 -4.65
C HIS A 107 -3.19 -29.26 -5.37
N VAL A 108 -4.03 -28.49 -4.66
CA VAL A 108 -4.70 -27.31 -5.21
C VAL A 108 -3.69 -26.20 -5.50
N VAL A 109 -2.74 -25.97 -4.58
CA VAL A 109 -1.68 -24.98 -4.77
C VAL A 109 -0.83 -25.31 -6.00
N ALA A 110 -0.48 -26.58 -6.20
CA ALA A 110 0.28 -27.03 -7.37
C ALA A 110 -0.51 -26.79 -8.67
N ALA A 111 -1.78 -27.18 -8.71
CA ALA A 111 -2.64 -26.97 -9.88
C ALA A 111 -2.79 -25.48 -10.26
N ILE A 112 -2.91 -24.59 -9.27
CA ILE A 112 -2.97 -23.14 -9.52
C ILE A 112 -1.65 -22.62 -10.06
N LYS A 113 -0.51 -23.01 -9.45
CA LYS A 113 0.82 -22.57 -9.89
C LYS A 113 1.16 -23.03 -11.31
N GLU A 114 0.66 -24.19 -11.73
CA GLU A 114 0.90 -24.73 -13.06
C GLU A 114 -0.03 -24.11 -14.12
N SER A 115 -1.26 -23.74 -13.74
CA SER A 115 -2.28 -23.25 -14.67
C SER A 115 -2.42 -21.72 -14.74
N LYS A 116 -1.89 -20.97 -13.77
CA LYS A 116 -2.06 -19.51 -13.65
C LYS A 116 -0.73 -18.79 -13.55
N ASP A 117 -0.66 -17.61 -14.16
CA ASP A 117 0.44 -16.66 -13.98
C ASP A 117 0.21 -15.80 -12.74
N LEU A 118 1.01 -16.01 -11.68
CA LEU A 118 0.82 -15.36 -10.38
C LEU A 118 1.04 -13.84 -10.38
N GLU A 119 1.70 -13.29 -11.40
CA GLU A 119 1.90 -11.84 -11.52
C GLU A 119 0.61 -11.12 -11.94
N THR A 120 -0.22 -11.79 -12.74
CA THR A 120 -1.49 -11.25 -13.26
C THR A 120 -2.71 -11.81 -12.54
N TYR A 121 -2.56 -12.93 -11.83
CA TYR A 121 -3.64 -13.59 -11.13
C TYR A 121 -4.14 -12.77 -9.93
N THR A 122 -5.44 -12.49 -9.92
CA THR A 122 -6.04 -11.59 -8.93
C THR A 122 -6.48 -12.32 -7.67
N PHE A 123 -6.59 -11.56 -6.57
CA PHE A 123 -7.09 -12.11 -5.31
C PHE A 123 -8.52 -12.67 -5.44
N GLU A 124 -9.40 -12.01 -6.20
CA GLU A 124 -10.78 -12.47 -6.38
C GLU A 124 -10.86 -13.79 -7.18
N GLU A 125 -10.04 -13.94 -8.22
CA GLU A 125 -9.96 -15.21 -8.97
C GLU A 125 -9.43 -16.36 -8.10
N LEU A 126 -8.45 -16.06 -7.23
CA LEU A 126 -7.95 -17.03 -6.26
C LEU A 126 -9.05 -17.48 -5.30
N LYS A 127 -9.87 -16.57 -4.76
CA LYS A 127 -11.00 -16.93 -3.89
C LYS A 127 -11.96 -17.89 -4.60
N GLY A 128 -12.30 -17.59 -5.85
CA GLY A 128 -13.17 -18.44 -6.67
C GLY A 128 -12.56 -19.84 -6.86
N SER A 129 -11.28 -19.91 -7.22
CA SER A 129 -10.61 -21.20 -7.43
C SER A 129 -10.48 -22.03 -6.16
N LEU A 130 -10.27 -21.39 -5.01
CA LEU A 130 -10.21 -22.07 -3.71
C LEU A 130 -11.58 -22.52 -3.21
N GLN A 131 -12.67 -21.89 -3.65
CA GLN A 131 -14.04 -22.34 -3.34
C GLN A 131 -14.53 -23.43 -4.29
N VAL A 132 -14.09 -23.43 -5.54
CA VAL A 132 -14.50 -24.43 -6.55
C VAL A 132 -13.63 -25.68 -6.52
N GLY A 133 -12.35 -25.55 -6.19
CA GLY A 133 -11.38 -26.65 -6.15
C GLY A 133 -11.36 -27.46 -4.84
N LEU A 134 -12.22 -27.13 -3.87
CA LEU A 134 -12.34 -27.78 -2.55
C LEU A 134 -13.76 -28.25 -2.28
#